data_AF-A0AAD1ESG7-F1
#
_entry.id   AF-A0AAD1ESG7-F1
#
_cell.length_a   1.000
_cell.length_b   1.000
_cell.length_c   1.000
_cell.angle_alpha   90.00
_cell.angle_beta   90.00
_cell.angle_gamma   90.00
#
_symmetry.space_group_name_H-M   'P 1'
#
loop_
_entity.id
_entity.type
_entity.pdbx_description
1 polymer ?
#
loop_
_entity_poly.entity_id
_entity_poly.type
_entity_poly.pdbx_seq_one_letter_code
_entity_poly.pdbx_strand_id
1 'polypeptide(L)'
;MQWTDEQISGIRKLASEGFTRREAADKLGISYDALQGKARRLGIEFQKPLKNEYDSDGTNRETPPADRKVALNADGSQTVTALMRLKHEPNKDPRTLMELCGYDPDKFEMVLGDYKVYEQHSTEDGTVPQYSIHIRVKPKQGLSISEMAEAFNDKIIPVNYGMKKSGDRNLVIPLPDLHFGWTTFADLKDMVSQLREIIMDGYNEIVIEQLGDLFHSDQIHATQTVRGTQLDHANMRQAFHDAVKLFDQIVPLAIEYSNRVSIKSVFGNHSGDLEYAFLYALIDRYPQVRVDLNDSNPATDWRCAYLLGHVGIMLAHGDVSRDKLTSLFPFEYKRIFSVAKTYELHSGHYHSERFKDDRGIMWRQLGTAKPNDPYEIKNGFTTGKHLLYAFVYDDERLRCTYELN
;
A
#
# COMPACT_ATOMS: atom_id res chain seq x y z
N MET A 1 26.13 -1.92 -18.60
CA MET A 1 26.46 -2.08 -20.04
C MET A 1 26.15 -0.77 -20.75
N GLN A 2 27.13 -0.19 -21.46
CA GLN A 2 26.86 0.93 -22.38
C GLN A 2 26.42 0.35 -23.73
N TRP A 3 25.36 0.92 -24.31
CA TRP A 3 24.77 0.45 -25.56
C TRP A 3 25.36 1.23 -26.73
N THR A 4 25.80 0.55 -27.78
CA THR A 4 26.24 1.19 -29.02
C THR A 4 25.05 1.58 -29.89
N ASP A 5 25.24 2.58 -30.76
CA ASP A 5 24.20 2.99 -31.72
C ASP A 5 23.82 1.86 -32.70
N GLU A 6 24.78 0.99 -33.03
CA GLU A 6 24.55 -0.22 -33.83
C GLU A 6 23.62 -1.22 -33.13
N GLN A 7 23.81 -1.44 -31.82
CA GLN A 7 22.92 -2.30 -31.03
C GLN A 7 21.51 -1.71 -30.93
N ILE A 8 21.40 -0.40 -30.75
CA ILE A 8 20.11 0.29 -30.67
C ILE A 8 19.38 0.24 -32.03
N SER A 9 20.11 0.41 -33.14
CA SER A 9 19.60 0.24 -34.49
C SER A 9 19.11 -1.20 -34.73
N GLY A 10 19.88 -2.19 -34.28
CA GLY A 10 19.51 -3.61 -34.36
C GLY A 10 18.20 -3.94 -33.60
N ILE A 11 18.03 -3.39 -32.40
CA ILE A 11 16.80 -3.55 -31.61
C ILE A 11 15.59 -2.99 -32.36
N ARG A 12 15.70 -1.78 -32.93
CA ARG A 12 14.60 -1.14 -33.68
C ARG A 12 14.24 -1.93 -34.93
N LYS A 13 15.25 -2.41 -35.66
CA LYS A 13 15.06 -3.21 -36.87
C LYS A 13 14.29 -4.50 -36.55
N LEU A 14 14.74 -5.26 -35.55
CA LEU A 14 14.10 -6.53 -35.19
C LEU A 14 12.67 -6.33 -34.67
N ALA A 15 12.41 -5.25 -33.94
CA ALA A 15 11.04 -4.88 -33.55
C ALA A 15 10.14 -4.61 -34.78
N SER A 16 10.66 -3.87 -35.77
CA SER A 16 9.91 -3.56 -37.00
C SER A 16 9.70 -4.77 -37.91
N GLU A 17 10.56 -5.79 -37.82
CA GLU A 17 10.47 -7.05 -38.56
C GLU A 17 9.50 -8.06 -37.91
N GLY A 18 8.86 -7.69 -36.79
CA GLY A 18 7.84 -8.50 -36.13
C GLY A 18 8.40 -9.55 -35.17
N PHE A 19 9.69 -9.49 -34.82
CA PHE A 19 10.25 -10.41 -33.83
C PHE A 19 9.68 -10.14 -32.44
N THR A 20 9.64 -11.18 -31.60
CA THR A 20 9.39 -11.01 -30.17
C THR A 20 10.66 -10.54 -29.45
N ARG A 21 10.51 -10.04 -28.22
CA ARG A 21 11.66 -9.58 -27.43
C ARG A 21 12.71 -10.67 -27.20
N ARG A 22 12.29 -11.93 -27.09
CA ARG A 22 13.19 -13.07 -26.86
C ARG A 22 14.00 -13.35 -28.12
N GLU A 23 13.32 -13.51 -29.26
CA GLU A 23 13.96 -13.73 -30.55
C GLU A 23 14.94 -12.60 -30.91
N ALA A 24 14.58 -11.35 -30.56
CA ALA A 24 15.46 -10.21 -30.76
C ALA A 24 16.68 -10.23 -29.84
N ALA A 25 16.53 -10.67 -28.58
CA ALA A 25 17.63 -10.80 -27.63
C ALA A 25 18.63 -11.87 -28.07
N ASP A 26 18.12 -13.01 -28.55
CA ASP A 26 18.93 -14.12 -29.06
C ASP A 26 19.70 -13.71 -30.32
N LYS A 27 19.04 -13.04 -31.26
CA LYS A 27 19.68 -12.54 -32.50
C LYS A 27 20.76 -11.50 -32.26
N LEU A 28 20.63 -10.72 -31.19
CA LEU A 28 21.60 -9.69 -30.81
C LEU A 28 22.66 -10.21 -29.83
N GLY A 29 22.56 -11.46 -29.37
CA GLY A 29 23.50 -12.06 -28.43
C GLY A 29 23.55 -11.35 -27.08
N ILE A 30 22.43 -10.81 -26.62
CA ILE A 30 22.31 -10.02 -25.39
C ILE A 30 21.24 -10.62 -24.47
N SER A 31 21.38 -10.47 -23.16
CA SER A 31 20.40 -10.99 -22.21
C SER A 31 19.02 -10.35 -22.40
N TYR A 32 17.96 -11.13 -22.22
CA TYR A 32 16.58 -10.67 -22.27
C TYR A 32 16.33 -9.43 -21.40
N ASP A 33 16.78 -9.44 -20.14
CA ASP A 33 16.57 -8.34 -19.19
C ASP A 33 17.25 -7.04 -19.64
N ALA A 34 18.44 -7.15 -20.23
CA ALA A 34 19.14 -6.00 -20.80
C ALA A 34 18.35 -5.41 -21.98
N LEU A 35 17.86 -6.26 -22.90
CA LEU A 35 17.03 -5.82 -24.02
C LEU A 35 15.70 -5.24 -23.53
N GLN A 36 15.03 -5.86 -22.56
CA GLN A 36 13.78 -5.40 -21.99
C GLN A 36 13.94 -4.02 -21.33
N GLY A 37 14.96 -3.87 -20.47
CA GLY A 37 15.26 -2.62 -19.80
C GLY A 37 15.67 -1.50 -20.77
N LYS A 38 16.27 -1.83 -21.92
CA LYS A 38 16.65 -0.84 -22.94
C LYS A 38 15.48 -0.49 -23.86
N ALA A 39 14.73 -1.47 -24.35
CA ALA A 39 13.55 -1.28 -25.19
C ALA A 39 12.47 -0.44 -24.48
N ARG A 40 12.23 -0.70 -23.19
CA ARG A 40 11.29 0.09 -22.36
C ARG A 40 11.70 1.56 -22.26
N ARG A 41 13.01 1.84 -22.13
CA ARG A 41 13.55 3.21 -22.08
C ARG A 41 13.51 3.93 -23.43
N LEU A 42 13.53 3.18 -24.53
CA LEU A 42 13.49 3.72 -25.89
C LEU A 42 12.07 3.77 -26.48
N GLY A 43 11.05 3.29 -25.75
CA GLY A 43 9.67 3.23 -26.23
C GLY A 43 9.47 2.28 -27.41
N ILE A 44 10.31 1.24 -27.55
CA ILE A 44 10.24 0.29 -28.66
C ILE A 44 9.33 -0.87 -28.27
N GLU A 45 8.24 -1.05 -29.02
CA GLU A 45 7.32 -2.17 -28.85
C GLU A 45 7.69 -3.33 -29.78
N PHE A 46 7.65 -4.55 -29.23
CA PHE A 46 7.88 -5.79 -29.97
C PHE A 46 6.57 -6.56 -30.09
N GLN A 47 6.51 -7.45 -31.08
CA GLN A 47 5.35 -8.32 -31.25
C GLN A 47 5.11 -9.16 -30.00
N LYS A 48 3.83 -9.29 -29.63
CA LYS A 48 3.41 -10.13 -28.51
C LYS A 48 3.45 -11.60 -28.93
N PRO A 49 3.93 -12.51 -28.07
CA PRO A 49 3.90 -13.95 -28.33
C PRO A 49 2.50 -14.46 -28.67
N LEU A 50 2.37 -15.30 -29.71
CA LEU A 50 1.10 -15.93 -30.12
C LEU A 50 0.72 -17.15 -29.26
N LYS A 51 1.65 -17.64 -28.43
CA LYS A 51 1.48 -18.62 -27.34
C LYS A 51 2.32 -18.14 -26.15
N ASN A 52 2.01 -18.57 -24.92
CA ASN A 52 2.85 -18.28 -23.75
C ASN A 52 4.32 -18.66 -24.04
N GLU A 53 5.15 -17.69 -24.44
CA GLU A 53 6.57 -17.86 -24.79
C GLU A 53 7.46 -18.07 -23.56
N TYR A 54 6.88 -18.49 -22.43
CA TYR A 54 7.62 -19.22 -21.41
C TYR A 54 7.90 -20.69 -21.81
N ASP A 55 7.34 -21.15 -22.93
CA ASP A 55 7.48 -22.52 -23.43
C ASP A 55 8.43 -22.69 -24.64
N SER A 56 9.24 -21.69 -24.98
CA SER A 56 10.17 -21.80 -26.11
C SER A 56 11.54 -21.19 -25.84
N ASP A 57 12.21 -21.66 -24.80
CA ASP A 57 13.66 -21.82 -24.83
C ASP A 57 13.94 -23.32 -24.82
N GLY A 58 14.80 -23.77 -25.72
CA GLY A 58 15.23 -25.16 -25.87
C GLY A 58 16.05 -25.69 -24.70
N THR A 59 15.65 -25.44 -23.45
CA THR A 59 15.83 -26.46 -22.42
C THR A 59 15.01 -27.64 -22.87
N ASN A 60 15.68 -28.68 -23.34
CA ASN A 60 15.09 -29.99 -23.49
C ASN A 60 14.24 -30.21 -22.23
N ARG A 61 12.91 -30.33 -22.40
CA ARG A 61 12.00 -30.86 -21.40
C ARG A 61 12.41 -32.32 -21.18
N GLU A 62 13.59 -32.53 -20.62
CA GLU A 62 14.01 -33.82 -20.11
C GLU A 62 13.33 -33.97 -18.77
N THR A 63 12.09 -34.42 -18.89
CA THR A 63 11.24 -34.98 -17.85
C THR A 63 10.65 -33.94 -16.88
N PRO A 64 9.31 -33.92 -16.69
CA PRO A 64 8.76 -33.54 -15.39
C PRO A 64 9.57 -34.24 -14.29
N PRO A 65 9.76 -33.64 -13.09
CA PRO A 65 10.51 -34.31 -12.03
C PRO A 65 10.01 -35.75 -11.90
N ALA A 66 10.92 -36.71 -12.15
CA ALA A 66 10.57 -38.13 -12.28
C ALA A 66 9.88 -38.64 -11.00
N ASP A 67 10.21 -37.98 -9.89
CA ASP A 67 9.52 -38.08 -8.61
C ASP A 67 9.40 -36.68 -7.98
N ARG A 68 8.16 -36.20 -7.81
CA ARG A 68 7.81 -35.00 -7.03
C ARG A 68 7.08 -35.43 -5.77
N LYS A 69 7.63 -35.11 -4.60
CA LYS A 69 6.99 -35.35 -3.31
C LYS A 69 6.67 -34.02 -2.64
N VAL A 70 5.41 -33.87 -2.26
CA VAL A 70 4.92 -32.67 -1.55
C VAL A 70 4.45 -33.11 -0.16
N ALA A 71 4.95 -32.45 0.87
CA ALA A 71 4.51 -32.61 2.24
C ALA A 71 3.94 -31.28 2.75
N LEU A 72 2.74 -31.33 3.32
CA LEU A 72 2.13 -30.18 4.00
C LEU A 72 2.61 -30.16 5.45
N ASN A 73 3.15 -29.02 5.88
CA ASN A 73 3.63 -28.82 7.25
C ASN A 73 2.51 -28.26 8.14
N ALA A 74 2.65 -28.42 9.46
CA ALA A 74 1.67 -27.95 10.45
C ALA A 74 1.46 -26.42 10.44
N ASP A 75 2.43 -25.66 9.93
CA ASP A 75 2.36 -24.19 9.77
C ASP A 75 1.75 -23.75 8.42
N GLY A 76 1.19 -24.68 7.65
CA GLY A 76 0.57 -24.41 6.35
C GLY A 76 1.56 -24.25 5.18
N SER A 77 2.87 -24.30 5.43
CA SER A 77 3.89 -24.32 4.36
C SER A 77 3.95 -25.69 3.68
N GLN A 78 4.47 -25.73 2.44
CA GLN A 78 4.67 -26.94 1.66
C GLN A 78 6.16 -27.20 1.48
N THR A 79 6.61 -28.39 1.87
CA THR A 79 7.95 -28.87 1.56
C THR A 79 7.87 -29.73 0.31
N VAL A 80 8.69 -29.41 -0.68
CA VAL A 80 8.77 -30.15 -1.94
C VAL A 80 10.16 -30.66 -2.20
N THR A 81 10.20 -31.91 -2.65
CA THR A 81 11.40 -32.55 -3.18
C THR A 81 11.14 -32.93 -4.62
N ALA A 82 11.97 -32.43 -5.52
CA ALA A 82 11.91 -32.69 -6.95
C ALA A 82 13.22 -33.31 -7.42
N LEU A 83 13.14 -34.49 -8.04
CA LEU A 83 14.28 -35.17 -8.65
C LEU A 83 14.27 -34.94 -10.16
N MET A 84 15.36 -34.38 -10.70
CA MET A 84 15.46 -34.03 -12.11
C MET A 84 16.90 -34.15 -12.62
N ARG A 85 17.05 -34.37 -13.92
CA ARG A 85 18.35 -34.36 -14.60
C ARG A 85 18.50 -33.01 -15.29
N LEU A 86 19.59 -32.30 -15.01
CA LEU A 86 19.85 -30.99 -15.61
C LEU A 86 21.22 -31.01 -16.29
N LYS A 87 21.29 -30.45 -17.50
CA LYS A 87 22.55 -30.36 -18.27
C LYS A 87 23.55 -29.38 -17.66
N HIS A 88 23.05 -28.43 -16.87
CA HIS A 88 23.84 -27.43 -16.17
C HIS A 88 23.38 -27.31 -14.72
N GLU A 89 24.29 -26.86 -13.86
CA GLU A 89 23.98 -26.57 -12.46
C GLU A 89 22.90 -25.47 -12.37
N PRO A 90 21.79 -25.68 -11.66
CA PRO A 90 20.74 -24.68 -11.53
C PRO A 90 21.20 -23.52 -10.67
N ASN A 91 20.77 -22.30 -11.04
CA ASN A 91 20.98 -21.12 -10.19
C ASN A 91 20.27 -21.31 -8.85
N LYS A 92 20.93 -20.90 -7.76
CA LYS A 92 20.44 -21.01 -6.38
C LYS A 92 19.47 -19.88 -6.00
N ASP A 93 19.11 -19.00 -6.94
CA ASP A 93 18.16 -17.94 -6.66
C ASP A 93 16.75 -18.52 -6.38
N PRO A 94 15.96 -17.87 -5.50
CA PRO A 94 14.65 -18.38 -5.11
C PRO A 94 13.66 -18.59 -6.26
N ARG A 95 13.71 -17.78 -7.32
CA ARG A 95 12.75 -17.91 -8.44
C ARG A 95 13.04 -19.16 -9.23
N THR A 96 14.29 -19.36 -9.63
CA THR A 96 14.73 -20.54 -10.38
C THR A 96 14.39 -21.84 -9.64
N LEU A 97 14.69 -21.92 -8.34
CA LEU A 97 14.41 -23.14 -7.55
C LEU A 97 12.90 -23.42 -7.38
N MET A 98 12.07 -22.38 -7.23
CA MET A 98 10.61 -22.52 -7.16
C MET A 98 10.03 -23.01 -8.49
N GLU A 99 10.44 -22.41 -9.60
CA GLU A 99 10.00 -22.78 -10.94
C GLU A 99 10.35 -24.24 -11.27
N LEU A 100 11.59 -24.66 -10.97
CA LEU A 100 12.05 -26.04 -11.15
C LEU A 100 11.21 -27.05 -10.33
N CYS A 101 10.72 -26.65 -9.16
CA CYS A 101 9.86 -27.49 -8.32
C CYS A 101 8.35 -27.37 -8.65
N GLY A 102 8.00 -26.61 -9.68
CA GLY A 102 6.62 -26.42 -10.15
C GLY A 102 5.79 -25.44 -9.31
N TYR A 103 6.43 -24.48 -8.65
CA TYR A 103 5.76 -23.36 -7.98
C TYR A 103 5.89 -22.08 -8.77
N ASP A 104 4.81 -21.31 -8.78
CA ASP A 104 4.72 -19.97 -9.34
C ASP A 104 5.35 -18.97 -8.34
N PRO A 105 6.50 -18.35 -8.65
CA PRO A 105 7.18 -17.42 -7.75
C PRO A 105 6.37 -16.15 -7.45
N ASP A 106 5.30 -15.86 -8.18
CA ASP A 106 4.43 -14.72 -7.91
C ASP A 106 3.29 -15.10 -6.95
N LYS A 107 3.01 -16.40 -6.77
CA LYS A 107 2.00 -16.92 -5.82
C LYS A 107 2.61 -17.53 -4.56
N PHE A 108 3.88 -17.90 -4.60
CA PHE A 108 4.59 -18.54 -3.50
C PHE A 108 5.91 -17.83 -3.22
N GLU A 109 6.28 -17.80 -1.95
CA GLU A 109 7.59 -17.35 -1.51
C GLU A 109 8.37 -18.53 -0.93
N MET A 110 9.67 -18.57 -1.25
CA MET A 110 10.56 -19.62 -0.78
C MET A 110 11.07 -19.24 0.61
N VAL A 111 10.69 -20.05 1.60
CA VAL A 111 11.17 -19.95 2.98
C VAL A 111 12.58 -20.53 3.10
N LEU A 112 12.85 -21.60 2.36
CA LEU A 112 14.12 -22.31 2.36
C LEU A 112 14.30 -23.03 1.02
N GLY A 113 15.52 -23.08 0.50
CA GLY A 113 15.84 -23.84 -0.70
C GLY A 113 17.27 -24.38 -0.66
N ASP A 114 17.42 -25.67 -1.01
CA ASP A 114 18.70 -26.32 -1.27
C ASP A 114 18.59 -27.32 -2.45
N TYR A 115 19.73 -27.87 -2.87
CA TYR A 115 19.72 -29.07 -3.68
C TYR A 115 20.95 -29.95 -3.40
N LYS A 116 20.82 -31.24 -3.71
CA LYS A 116 21.90 -32.23 -3.72
C LYS A 116 22.15 -32.73 -5.13
N VAL A 117 23.42 -33.00 -5.45
CA VAL A 117 23.84 -33.55 -6.75
C VAL A 117 24.28 -34.99 -6.56
N TYR A 118 23.79 -35.88 -7.42
CA TYR A 118 24.18 -37.28 -7.50
C TYR A 118 24.73 -37.57 -8.89
N GLU A 119 25.85 -38.26 -8.97
CA GLU A 119 26.37 -38.75 -10.25
C GLU A 119 25.69 -40.09 -10.57
N GLN A 120 24.92 -40.13 -11.65
CA GLN A 120 24.34 -41.38 -12.14
C GLN A 120 25.01 -41.75 -13.47
N HIS A 121 25.66 -42.91 -13.49
CA HIS A 121 26.24 -43.46 -14.72
C HIS A 121 25.14 -44.09 -15.58
N SER A 122 24.94 -43.54 -16.78
CA SER A 122 24.12 -44.15 -17.83
C SER A 122 25.04 -44.86 -18.84
N THR A 123 24.63 -46.03 -19.32
CA THR A 123 25.33 -46.79 -20.38
C THR A 123 25.18 -46.16 -21.76
N GLU A 124 24.24 -45.24 -21.98
CA GLU A 124 24.01 -44.56 -23.28
C GLU A 124 24.53 -43.10 -23.31
N ASP A 125 24.39 -42.34 -22.21
CA ASP A 125 24.62 -40.88 -22.19
C ASP A 125 25.85 -40.42 -21.37
N GLY A 126 26.64 -41.35 -20.83
CA GLY A 126 27.72 -41.03 -19.89
C GLY A 126 27.23 -40.63 -18.49
N THR A 127 28.08 -39.99 -17.69
CA THR A 127 27.73 -39.52 -16.34
C THR A 127 26.88 -38.26 -16.45
N VAL A 128 25.59 -38.34 -16.10
CA VAL A 128 24.69 -37.18 -16.08
C VAL A 128 24.39 -36.83 -14.62
N PRO A 129 24.61 -35.57 -14.18
CA PRO A 129 24.29 -35.16 -12.83
C PRO A 129 22.78 -35.12 -12.63
N GLN A 130 22.33 -35.80 -11.58
CA GLN A 130 20.95 -35.78 -11.11
C GLN A 130 20.83 -34.86 -9.89
N TYR A 131 19.90 -33.92 -9.95
CA TYR A 131 19.63 -32.96 -8.89
C TYR A 131 18.40 -33.38 -8.09
N SER A 132 18.53 -33.34 -6.77
CA SER A 132 17.42 -33.45 -5.83
C SER A 132 17.25 -32.11 -5.15
N ILE A 133 16.30 -31.34 -5.66
CA ILE A 133 16.00 -29.98 -5.19
C ILE A 133 15.00 -30.08 -4.05
N HIS A 134 15.30 -29.47 -2.90
CA HIS A 134 14.40 -29.40 -1.76
C HIS A 134 14.09 -27.94 -1.47
N ILE A 135 12.81 -27.58 -1.57
CA ILE A 135 12.33 -26.25 -1.21
C ILE A 135 11.22 -26.35 -0.18
N ARG A 136 11.16 -25.35 0.69
CA ARG A 136 10.00 -25.06 1.52
C ARG A 136 9.40 -23.76 1.03
N VAL A 137 8.16 -23.82 0.59
CA VAL A 137 7.42 -22.67 0.09
C VAL A 137 6.19 -22.45 0.94
N LYS A 138 5.76 -21.20 1.03
CA LYS A 138 4.44 -20.84 1.53
C LYS A 138 3.77 -19.95 0.49
N PRO A 139 2.44 -19.98 0.35
CA PRO A 139 1.76 -18.98 -0.47
C PRO A 139 2.24 -17.59 -0.05
N LYS A 140 2.60 -16.75 -1.02
CA LYS A 140 2.92 -15.34 -0.77
C LYS A 140 1.75 -14.73 -0.03
N GLN A 141 2.03 -14.12 1.11
CA GLN A 141 1.05 -13.31 1.82
C GLN A 141 1.26 -11.86 1.41
N GLY A 142 0.43 -11.36 0.48
CA GLY A 142 0.31 -9.93 0.14
C GLY A 142 -0.70 -9.65 -0.97
N LEU A 143 -1.16 -8.39 -1.11
CA LEU A 143 -1.77 -7.90 -2.35
C LEU A 143 -0.63 -7.82 -3.37
N SER A 144 -0.85 -8.36 -4.56
CA SER A 144 0.03 -8.08 -5.68
C SER A 144 -0.12 -6.61 -6.09
N ILE A 145 0.94 -6.02 -6.66
CA ILE A 145 0.89 -4.68 -7.26
C ILE A 145 -0.26 -4.57 -8.28
N SER A 146 -0.56 -5.66 -8.98
CA SER A 146 -1.69 -5.77 -9.91
C SER A 146 -3.05 -5.62 -9.23
N GLU A 147 -3.26 -6.25 -8.07
CA GLU A 147 -4.54 -6.15 -7.35
C GLU A 147 -4.74 -4.76 -6.70
N MET A 148 -3.66 -4.11 -6.24
CA MET A 148 -3.72 -2.71 -5.79
C MET A 148 -4.03 -1.77 -6.95
N ALA A 149 -3.44 -2.03 -8.12
CA ALA A 149 -3.76 -1.30 -9.35
C ALA A 149 -5.22 -1.50 -9.73
N GLU A 150 -5.73 -2.74 -9.82
CA GLU A 150 -7.12 -3.05 -10.16
C GLU A 150 -8.14 -2.27 -9.30
N ALA A 151 -7.90 -2.15 -8.00
CA ALA A 151 -8.81 -1.41 -7.11
C ALA A 151 -8.84 0.10 -7.35
N PHE A 152 -7.75 0.68 -7.85
CA PHE A 152 -7.70 2.06 -8.34
C PHE A 152 -8.08 2.20 -9.83
N ASN A 153 -8.57 1.11 -10.46
CA ASN A 153 -8.62 0.78 -11.89
C ASN A 153 -7.26 0.29 -12.42
N ASP A 154 -7.23 -0.72 -13.31
CA ASP A 154 -6.04 -1.39 -13.92
C ASP A 154 -4.81 -0.49 -14.22
N LYS A 155 -5.05 0.81 -14.38
CA LYS A 155 -4.06 1.89 -14.25
C LYS A 155 -4.64 2.97 -13.32
N ILE A 156 -3.83 3.49 -12.38
CA ILE A 156 -4.17 4.72 -11.65
C ILE A 156 -4.20 5.86 -12.67
N ILE A 157 -5.39 6.17 -13.20
CA ILE A 157 -5.58 7.26 -14.14
C ILE A 157 -5.72 8.55 -13.33
N PRO A 158 -4.82 9.53 -13.52
CA PRO A 158 -4.97 10.83 -12.87
C PRO A 158 -6.30 11.47 -13.28
N VAL A 159 -7.06 11.93 -12.29
CA VAL A 159 -8.34 12.63 -12.50
C VAL A 159 -8.16 14.11 -12.21
N ASN A 160 -8.77 14.95 -13.05
CA ASN A 160 -8.68 16.40 -12.96
C ASN A 160 -10.07 17.01 -12.79
N TYR A 161 -10.34 17.54 -11.60
CA TYR A 161 -11.53 18.33 -11.27
C TYR A 161 -11.23 19.83 -11.28
N GLY A 162 -12.24 20.66 -11.48
CA GLY A 162 -12.14 22.12 -11.40
C GLY A 162 -12.95 22.67 -10.24
N MET A 163 -12.44 23.71 -9.58
CA MET A 163 -13.15 24.39 -8.50
C MET A 163 -14.48 25.00 -9.00
N LYS A 164 -15.57 24.68 -8.32
CA LYS A 164 -16.93 25.18 -8.52
C LYS A 164 -17.30 26.28 -7.54
N LYS A 165 -16.89 26.15 -6.28
CA LYS A 165 -17.24 27.05 -5.19
C LYS A 165 -16.11 27.10 -4.16
N SER A 166 -15.96 28.23 -3.48
CA SER A 166 -15.10 28.36 -2.31
C SER A 166 -15.72 29.34 -1.31
N GLY A 167 -15.12 29.44 -0.13
CA GLY A 167 -15.53 30.34 0.95
C GLY A 167 -14.31 30.84 1.73
N ASP A 168 -14.54 31.60 2.80
CA ASP A 168 -13.46 32.20 3.60
C ASP A 168 -13.03 31.33 4.81
N ARG A 169 -13.88 30.37 5.19
CA ARG A 169 -13.63 29.43 6.31
C ARG A 169 -12.79 28.26 5.83
N ASN A 170 -12.18 27.54 6.76
CA ASN A 170 -11.45 26.31 6.47
C ASN A 170 -12.19 25.11 7.09
N LEU A 171 -12.08 23.94 6.46
CA LEU A 171 -12.66 22.70 6.94
C LEU A 171 -11.55 21.69 7.23
N VAL A 172 -11.63 21.02 8.36
CA VAL A 172 -10.79 19.87 8.71
C VAL A 172 -11.68 18.64 8.83
N ILE A 173 -11.30 17.57 8.14
CA ILE A 173 -12.00 16.29 8.10
C ILE A 173 -11.06 15.23 8.67
N PRO A 174 -11.11 14.98 9.99
CA PRO A 174 -10.36 13.88 10.58
C PRO A 174 -10.98 12.52 10.24
N LEU A 175 -10.12 11.57 9.87
CA LEU A 175 -10.45 10.17 9.59
C LEU A 175 -9.60 9.25 10.49
N PRO A 176 -9.90 9.19 11.80
CA PRO A 176 -9.20 8.30 12.73
C PRO A 176 -9.74 6.88 12.67
N ASP A 177 -8.84 5.90 12.76
CA ASP A 177 -9.16 4.52 13.15
C ASP A 177 -10.32 3.90 12.35
N LEU A 178 -10.37 4.14 11.03
CA LEU A 178 -11.46 3.63 10.20
C LEU A 178 -11.45 2.10 10.14
N HIS A 179 -10.28 1.48 10.25
CA HIS A 179 -10.08 0.03 10.24
C HIS A 179 -10.93 -0.69 9.16
N PHE A 180 -10.82 -0.22 7.91
CA PHE A 180 -11.45 -0.91 6.79
C PHE A 180 -11.01 -2.39 6.76
N GLY A 181 -11.97 -3.27 6.51
CA GLY A 181 -11.81 -4.72 6.65
C GLY A 181 -12.58 -5.27 7.85
N TRP A 182 -12.71 -4.46 8.90
CA TRP A 182 -13.78 -4.60 9.89
C TRP A 182 -14.94 -3.66 9.55
N THR A 183 -14.63 -2.37 9.42
CA THR A 183 -15.56 -1.37 8.88
C THR A 183 -15.70 -1.58 7.38
N THR A 184 -16.91 -1.41 6.87
CA THR A 184 -17.23 -1.39 5.44
C THR A 184 -17.65 0.01 5.02
N PHE A 185 -17.61 0.29 3.71
CA PHE A 185 -18.14 1.57 3.21
C PHE A 185 -19.64 1.74 3.50
N ALA A 186 -20.39 0.64 3.61
CA ALA A 186 -21.82 0.67 3.93
C ALA A 186 -22.08 1.24 5.33
N ASP A 187 -21.21 0.94 6.30
CA ASP A 187 -21.31 1.44 7.68
C ASP A 187 -21.13 2.96 7.74
N LEU A 188 -20.38 3.53 6.79
CA LEU A 188 -20.07 4.97 6.74
C LEU A 188 -21.01 5.77 5.84
N LYS A 189 -21.96 5.12 5.15
CA LYS A 189 -22.70 5.73 4.04
C LYS A 189 -23.45 7.01 4.43
N ASP A 190 -24.14 7.00 5.56
CA ASP A 190 -24.95 8.13 6.01
C ASP A 190 -24.06 9.29 6.52
N MET A 191 -23.00 8.96 7.26
CA MET A 191 -21.97 9.93 7.68
C MET A 191 -21.28 10.58 6.47
N VAL A 192 -20.95 9.79 5.44
CA VAL A 192 -20.37 10.29 4.18
C VAL A 192 -21.37 11.18 3.46
N SER A 193 -22.66 10.85 3.44
CA SER A 193 -23.69 11.72 2.85
C SER A 193 -23.72 13.09 3.53
N GLN A 194 -23.76 13.12 4.87
CA GLN A 194 -23.73 14.36 5.65
C GLN A 194 -22.42 15.15 5.41
N LEU A 195 -21.27 14.46 5.39
CA LEU A 195 -19.98 15.08 5.12
C LEU A 195 -19.94 15.74 3.74
N ARG A 196 -20.53 15.09 2.72
CA ARG A 196 -20.60 15.66 1.37
C ARG A 196 -21.41 16.95 1.34
N GLU A 197 -22.55 16.99 2.04
CA GLU A 197 -23.35 18.21 2.18
C GLU A 197 -22.54 19.34 2.82
N ILE A 198 -21.81 19.04 3.89
CA ILE A 198 -20.91 20.00 4.56
C ILE A 198 -19.84 20.49 3.60
N ILE A 199 -19.13 19.61 2.88
CA ILE A 199 -18.10 20.00 1.91
C ILE A 199 -18.67 20.98 0.86
N MET A 200 -19.91 20.77 0.41
CA MET A 200 -20.56 21.60 -0.61
C MET A 200 -20.90 23.03 -0.14
N ASP A 201 -20.78 23.33 1.16
CA ASP A 201 -20.86 24.70 1.69
C ASP A 201 -19.73 25.60 1.17
N GLY A 202 -18.60 25.03 0.78
CA GLY A 202 -17.48 25.74 0.16
C GLY A 202 -16.53 26.37 1.18
N TYR A 203 -15.23 26.14 0.99
CA TYR A 203 -14.18 26.55 1.93
C TYR A 203 -12.98 27.16 1.22
N ASN A 204 -12.13 27.86 1.97
CA ASN A 204 -10.85 28.32 1.45
C ASN A 204 -9.87 27.15 1.37
N GLU A 205 -9.74 26.40 2.46
CA GLU A 205 -8.88 25.23 2.54
C GLU A 205 -9.62 24.07 3.20
N ILE A 206 -9.53 22.88 2.60
CA ILE A 206 -10.01 21.63 3.16
C ILE A 206 -8.79 20.75 3.45
N VAL A 207 -8.66 20.32 4.70
CA VAL A 207 -7.62 19.38 5.14
C VAL A 207 -8.28 18.08 5.55
N ILE A 208 -7.93 16.99 4.86
CA ILE A 208 -8.31 15.64 5.27
C ILE A 208 -7.17 15.08 6.10
N GLU A 209 -7.43 14.72 7.35
CA GLU A 209 -6.44 14.14 8.24
C GLU A 209 -6.65 12.63 8.29
N GLN A 210 -5.82 11.88 7.56
CA GLN A 210 -5.79 10.43 7.71
C GLN A 210 -4.99 10.14 9.00
N LEU A 211 -5.71 9.84 10.09
CA LEU A 211 -5.17 9.91 11.46
C LEU A 211 -4.74 8.52 11.98
N GLY A 212 -4.14 7.72 11.10
CA GLY A 212 -3.71 6.36 11.36
C GLY A 212 -4.85 5.33 11.31
N ASP A 213 -4.46 4.06 11.26
CA ASP A 213 -5.31 2.89 11.29
C ASP A 213 -6.46 2.92 10.27
N LEU A 214 -6.15 3.30 9.01
CA LEU A 214 -7.11 3.27 7.90
C LEU A 214 -7.59 1.84 7.63
N PHE A 215 -6.68 0.89 7.73
CA PHE A 215 -6.92 -0.53 7.48
C PHE A 215 -6.89 -1.33 8.79
N HIS A 216 -7.77 -2.33 8.92
CA HIS A 216 -7.83 -3.17 10.11
C HIS A 216 -6.55 -3.99 10.32
N SER A 217 -5.84 -4.30 9.23
CA SER A 217 -4.60 -5.04 9.22
C SER A 217 -3.67 -4.45 8.18
N ASP A 218 -2.39 -4.36 8.49
CA ASP A 218 -1.37 -4.08 7.49
C ASP A 218 -1.14 -5.29 6.57
N GLN A 219 -1.49 -6.48 7.06
CA GLN A 219 -1.37 -7.74 6.34
C GLN A 219 -2.70 -8.11 5.69
N ILE A 220 -2.64 -8.59 4.45
CA ILE A 220 -3.85 -8.75 3.61
C ILE A 220 -4.50 -10.13 3.74
N HIS A 221 -3.70 -11.18 4.01
CA HIS A 221 -4.18 -12.56 4.14
C HIS A 221 -4.01 -13.14 5.54
N ALA A 222 -3.42 -12.36 6.44
CA ALA A 222 -3.42 -12.57 7.87
C ALA A 222 -3.94 -11.29 8.51
N THR A 223 -4.77 -11.38 9.54
CA THR A 223 -5.20 -10.19 10.26
C THR A 223 -4.28 -10.02 11.45
N GLN A 224 -3.34 -9.08 11.39
CA GLN A 224 -2.42 -8.80 12.48
C GLN A 224 -1.96 -7.33 12.46
N THR A 225 -1.61 -6.80 13.64
CA THR A 225 -0.94 -5.49 13.74
C THR A 225 0.47 -5.52 13.14
N VAL A 226 1.09 -4.35 12.94
CA VAL A 226 2.50 -4.23 12.51
C VAL A 226 3.46 -4.97 13.46
N ARG A 227 3.10 -5.10 14.74
CA ARG A 227 3.88 -5.81 15.76
C ARG A 227 3.56 -7.30 15.87
N GLY A 228 2.74 -7.85 14.98
CA GLY A 228 2.42 -9.28 14.92
C GLY A 228 1.32 -9.74 15.90
N THR A 229 0.63 -8.82 16.59
CA THR A 229 -0.57 -9.18 17.37
C THR A 229 -1.64 -9.70 16.43
N GLN A 230 -2.07 -10.95 16.60
CA GLN A 230 -3.16 -11.56 15.85
C GLN A 230 -4.49 -10.83 16.10
N LEU A 231 -5.20 -10.52 15.03
CA LEU A 231 -6.51 -9.89 14.98
C LEU A 231 -7.55 -10.86 14.41
N ASP A 232 -8.82 -10.50 14.51
CA ASP A 232 -9.95 -11.26 13.94
C ASP A 232 -9.94 -11.22 12.41
N HIS A 233 -10.33 -12.31 11.75
CA HIS A 233 -10.22 -12.39 10.29
C HIS A 233 -11.00 -11.29 9.56
N ALA A 234 -10.29 -10.44 8.79
CA ALA A 234 -10.83 -9.36 7.98
C ALA A 234 -10.62 -9.58 6.46
N ASN A 235 -11.58 -9.12 5.64
CA ASN A 235 -11.43 -9.14 4.18
C ASN A 235 -10.68 -7.89 3.70
N MET A 236 -9.35 -7.98 3.64
CA MET A 236 -8.51 -6.82 3.31
C MET A 236 -8.58 -6.39 1.83
N ARG A 237 -9.03 -7.26 0.92
CA ARG A 237 -9.32 -6.83 -0.46
C ARG A 237 -10.52 -5.91 -0.50
N GLN A 238 -11.60 -6.31 0.17
CA GLN A 238 -12.79 -5.45 0.29
C GLN A 238 -12.47 -4.16 1.05
N ALA A 239 -11.63 -4.24 2.09
CA ALA A 239 -11.14 -3.07 2.82
C ALA A 239 -10.53 -2.02 1.91
N PHE A 240 -9.64 -2.45 1.01
CA PHE A 240 -8.97 -1.56 0.07
C PHE A 240 -9.96 -0.90 -0.88
N HIS A 241 -10.91 -1.68 -1.44
CA HIS A 241 -11.98 -1.11 -2.28
C HIS A 241 -12.88 -0.12 -1.53
N ASP A 242 -13.19 -0.38 -0.27
CA ASP A 242 -14.03 0.50 0.54
C ASP A 242 -13.30 1.79 0.92
N ALA A 243 -11.99 1.73 1.19
CA ALA A 243 -11.14 2.91 1.32
C ALA A 243 -11.12 3.73 0.03
N VAL A 244 -10.91 3.10 -1.14
CA VAL A 244 -10.97 3.81 -2.45
C VAL A 244 -12.33 4.50 -2.61
N LYS A 245 -13.44 3.81 -2.33
CA LYS A 245 -14.78 4.41 -2.43
C LYS A 245 -14.94 5.62 -1.52
N LEU A 246 -14.50 5.55 -0.26
CA LEU A 246 -14.57 6.69 0.66
C LEU A 246 -13.84 7.90 0.09
N PHE A 247 -12.58 7.73 -0.30
CA PHE A 247 -11.77 8.82 -0.84
C PHE A 247 -12.32 9.35 -2.18
N ASP A 248 -12.85 8.49 -3.05
CA ASP A 248 -13.56 8.87 -4.28
C ASP A 248 -14.84 9.69 -4.01
N GLN A 249 -15.50 9.52 -2.85
CA GLN A 249 -16.68 10.32 -2.50
C GLN A 249 -16.34 11.69 -1.91
N ILE A 250 -15.16 11.87 -1.29
CA ILE A 250 -14.81 13.09 -0.55
C ILE A 250 -13.78 13.95 -1.28
N VAL A 251 -12.74 13.36 -1.88
CA VAL A 251 -11.61 14.12 -2.45
C VAL A 251 -12.04 14.94 -3.68
N PRO A 252 -12.79 14.38 -4.65
CA PRO A 252 -13.29 15.18 -5.77
C PRO A 252 -14.13 16.37 -5.31
N LEU A 253 -15.02 16.17 -4.34
CA LEU A 253 -15.83 17.25 -3.80
C LEU A 253 -14.99 18.28 -3.07
N ALA A 254 -13.98 17.87 -2.31
CA ALA A 254 -13.08 18.80 -1.64
C ALA A 254 -12.36 19.70 -2.67
N ILE A 255 -11.92 19.13 -3.81
CA ILE A 255 -11.29 19.90 -4.89
C ILE A 255 -12.29 20.86 -5.53
N GLU A 256 -13.51 20.40 -5.80
CA GLU A 256 -14.54 21.23 -6.41
C GLU A 256 -15.05 22.35 -5.48
N TYR A 257 -14.98 22.17 -4.16
CA TYR A 257 -15.56 23.08 -3.17
C TYR A 257 -14.51 23.76 -2.27
N SER A 258 -13.26 23.87 -2.73
CA SER A 258 -12.26 24.68 -2.03
C SER A 258 -11.17 25.26 -2.93
N ASN A 259 -10.48 26.29 -2.44
CA ASN A 259 -9.31 26.83 -3.15
C ASN A 259 -8.08 25.91 -3.01
N ARG A 260 -8.00 25.14 -1.91
CA ARG A 260 -6.87 24.26 -1.59
C ARG A 260 -7.34 23.01 -0.87
N VAL A 261 -6.80 21.87 -1.31
CA VAL A 261 -6.98 20.58 -0.63
C VAL A 261 -5.64 20.01 -0.23
N SER A 262 -5.53 19.55 1.01
CA SER A 262 -4.40 18.73 1.44
C SER A 262 -4.86 17.50 2.21
N ILE A 263 -4.06 16.44 2.12
CA ILE A 263 -4.17 15.25 2.96
C ILE A 263 -2.97 15.23 3.87
N LYS A 264 -3.21 15.19 5.18
CA LYS A 264 -2.18 15.05 6.21
C LYS A 264 -2.29 13.67 6.81
N SER A 265 -1.20 12.93 6.83
CA SER A 265 -1.18 11.57 7.37
C SER A 265 -0.29 11.45 8.59
N VAL A 266 -0.66 10.56 9.49
CA VAL A 266 0.18 10.01 10.56
C VAL A 266 -0.12 8.52 10.66
N PHE A 267 0.89 7.70 10.90
CA PHE A 267 0.74 6.25 10.95
C PHE A 267 0.34 5.80 12.37
N GLY A 268 -0.67 4.94 12.45
CA GLY A 268 -1.07 4.27 13.68
C GLY A 268 -0.39 2.91 13.84
N ASN A 269 -0.81 2.13 14.85
CA ASN A 269 -0.18 0.85 15.16
C ASN A 269 -0.66 -0.31 14.25
N HIS A 270 -1.73 -0.10 13.48
CA HIS A 270 -2.16 -0.98 12.39
C HIS A 270 -1.70 -0.47 11.02
N SER A 271 -1.15 0.74 10.93
CA SER A 271 -0.65 1.33 9.70
C SER A 271 0.78 0.87 9.38
N GLY A 272 0.96 0.12 8.30
CA GLY A 272 2.28 -0.19 7.73
C GLY A 272 2.33 0.09 6.23
N ASP A 273 2.96 -0.81 5.47
CA ASP A 273 3.24 -0.62 4.05
C ASP A 273 1.95 -0.46 3.21
N LEU A 274 0.84 -1.09 3.61
CA LEU A 274 -0.41 -1.03 2.85
C LEU A 274 -1.03 0.38 2.86
N GLU A 275 -1.06 1.01 4.03
CA GLU A 275 -1.59 2.37 4.18
C GLU A 275 -0.69 3.38 3.47
N TYR A 276 0.63 3.20 3.58
CA TYR A 276 1.61 4.01 2.87
C TYR A 276 1.42 3.91 1.34
N ALA A 277 1.29 2.69 0.80
CA ALA A 277 1.03 2.47 -0.62
C ALA A 277 -0.30 3.08 -1.08
N PHE A 278 -1.36 3.00 -0.26
CA PHE A 278 -2.65 3.62 -0.56
C PHE A 278 -2.52 5.15 -0.68
N LEU A 279 -1.78 5.80 0.21
CA LEU A 279 -1.57 7.25 0.14
C LEU A 279 -0.75 7.68 -1.09
N TYR A 280 0.25 6.89 -1.50
CA TYR A 280 0.95 7.10 -2.79
C TYR A 280 0.00 6.99 -3.99
N ALA A 281 -0.92 6.02 -3.97
CA ALA A 281 -1.91 5.90 -5.02
C ALA A 281 -2.87 7.11 -5.08
N LEU A 282 -3.17 7.75 -3.96
CA LEU A 282 -3.92 9.01 -3.94
C LEU A 282 -3.14 10.17 -4.56
N ILE A 283 -1.82 10.25 -4.38
CA ILE A 283 -0.96 11.26 -5.04
C ILE A 283 -1.08 11.14 -6.56
N ASP A 284 -0.96 9.92 -7.08
CA ASP A 284 -1.04 9.64 -8.51
C ASP A 284 -2.45 9.87 -9.07
N ARG A 285 -3.49 9.50 -8.32
CA ARG A 285 -4.90 9.68 -8.73
C ARG A 285 -5.31 11.16 -8.71
N TYR A 286 -4.90 11.92 -7.69
CA TYR A 286 -5.30 13.31 -7.48
C TYR A 286 -4.09 14.24 -7.42
N PRO A 287 -3.42 14.53 -8.55
CA PRO A 287 -2.21 15.35 -8.59
C PRO A 287 -2.42 16.81 -8.14
N GLN A 288 -3.68 17.24 -8.00
CA GLN A 288 -4.06 18.56 -7.48
C GLN A 288 -4.05 18.65 -5.95
N VAL A 289 -4.05 17.50 -5.27
CA VAL A 289 -4.12 17.42 -3.82
C VAL A 289 -2.72 17.31 -3.26
N ARG A 290 -2.40 18.15 -2.27
CA ARG A 290 -1.13 18.04 -1.56
C ARG A 290 -1.24 16.95 -0.49
N VAL A 291 -0.71 15.77 -0.77
CA VAL A 291 -0.57 14.71 0.23
C VAL A 291 0.76 14.85 0.95
N ASP A 292 0.72 14.86 2.28
CA ASP A 292 1.89 14.93 3.15
C ASP A 292 2.05 13.59 3.88
N LEU A 293 3.05 12.83 3.43
CA LEU A 293 3.44 11.54 3.98
C LEU A 293 4.48 11.66 5.09
N ASN A 294 4.93 12.89 5.38
CA ASN A 294 6.02 13.18 6.30
C ASN A 294 7.41 12.64 5.87
N ASP A 295 7.59 12.20 4.61
CA ASP A 295 8.84 11.67 4.02
C ASP A 295 10.09 12.55 4.24
N SER A 296 9.89 13.86 4.44
CA SER A 296 10.98 14.79 4.73
C SER A 296 11.52 14.70 6.16
N ASN A 297 10.83 13.98 7.06
CA ASN A 297 11.21 13.77 8.45
C ASN A 297 10.78 12.38 8.97
N PRO A 298 11.31 11.28 8.37
CA PRO A 298 10.84 9.91 8.62
C PRO A 298 11.02 9.45 10.08
N ALA A 299 11.92 10.09 10.83
CA ALA A 299 12.08 9.83 12.26
C ALA A 299 10.82 10.18 13.09
N THR A 300 9.85 10.88 12.49
CA THR A 300 8.66 11.41 13.15
C THR A 300 7.34 10.95 12.53
N ASP A 301 7.30 9.91 11.70
CA ASP A 301 6.08 9.48 10.96
C ASP A 301 4.83 9.20 11.81
N TRP A 302 5.02 9.05 13.12
CA TRP A 302 4.00 8.96 14.17
C TRP A 302 3.29 10.30 14.47
N ARG A 303 3.75 11.41 13.88
CA ARG A 303 3.31 12.77 14.19
C ARG A 303 3.67 13.76 13.09
N CYS A 304 2.74 14.64 12.76
CA CYS A 304 2.97 15.75 11.85
C CYS A 304 2.30 17.02 12.38
N ALA A 305 2.61 18.19 11.83
CA ALA A 305 1.90 19.41 12.16
C ALA A 305 1.81 20.34 10.95
N TYR A 306 0.77 21.16 10.93
CA TYR A 306 0.54 22.12 9.87
C TYR A 306 -0.12 23.41 10.39
N LEU A 307 -0.12 24.44 9.55
CA LEU A 307 -0.86 25.68 9.77
C LEU A 307 -2.12 25.68 8.91
N LEU A 308 -3.25 26.01 9.51
CA LEU A 308 -4.51 26.30 8.84
C LEU A 308 -4.86 27.77 9.09
N GLY A 309 -4.51 28.66 8.17
CA GLY A 309 -4.41 30.09 8.48
C GLY A 309 -3.39 30.31 9.60
N HIS A 310 -3.85 30.85 10.73
CA HIS A 310 -3.10 31.01 11.98
C HIS A 310 -3.53 30.02 13.08
N VAL A 311 -4.12 28.88 12.73
CA VAL A 311 -4.34 27.76 13.66
C VAL A 311 -3.21 26.74 13.47
N GLY A 312 -2.47 26.46 14.54
CA GLY A 312 -1.44 25.42 14.53
C GLY A 312 -2.05 24.08 14.95
N ILE A 313 -2.04 23.09 14.05
CA ILE A 313 -2.63 21.79 14.31
C ILE A 313 -1.53 20.74 14.28
N MET A 314 -1.38 20.00 15.38
CA MET A 314 -0.54 18.81 15.45
C MET A 314 -1.40 17.56 15.35
N LEU A 315 -0.93 16.57 14.60
CA LEU A 315 -1.52 15.26 14.47
C LEU A 315 -0.61 14.23 15.12
N ALA A 316 -1.20 13.26 15.78
CA ALA A 316 -0.55 12.02 16.19
C ALA A 316 -1.62 10.95 16.36
N HIS A 317 -1.35 9.71 15.98
CA HIS A 317 -2.34 8.64 16.17
C HIS A 317 -2.68 8.44 17.66
N GLY A 318 -1.65 8.44 18.54
CA GLY A 318 -1.83 8.46 20.00
C GLY A 318 -1.42 7.17 20.72
N ASP A 319 -0.87 6.21 19.99
CA ASP A 319 -0.26 4.98 20.48
C ASP A 319 1.17 5.20 21.05
N VAL A 320 1.92 6.17 20.49
CA VAL A 320 3.28 6.52 20.92
C VAL A 320 3.33 7.91 21.57
N SER A 321 4.10 8.04 22.65
CA SER A 321 4.41 9.32 23.32
C SER A 321 3.20 10.16 23.75
N ARG A 322 2.03 9.54 23.89
CA ARG A 322 0.73 10.15 24.22
C ARG A 322 0.83 11.28 25.24
N ASP A 323 1.37 11.00 26.42
CA ASP A 323 1.40 11.96 27.54
C ASP A 323 2.35 13.14 27.32
N LYS A 324 3.15 13.11 26.26
CA LYS A 324 4.13 14.15 25.90
C LYS A 324 3.71 14.97 24.69
N LEU A 325 2.69 14.57 23.93
CA LEU A 325 2.35 15.16 22.62
C LEU A 325 2.24 16.68 22.65
N THR A 326 1.46 17.22 23.59
CA THR A 326 1.26 18.67 23.76
C THR A 326 2.58 19.38 24.10
N SER A 327 3.42 18.77 24.93
CA SER A 327 4.75 19.29 25.24
C SER A 327 5.72 19.23 24.07
N LEU A 328 5.60 18.24 23.18
CA LEU A 328 6.48 18.09 22.01
C LEU A 328 6.17 19.12 20.92
N PHE A 329 4.90 19.52 20.78
CA PHE A 329 4.46 20.45 19.74
C PHE A 329 5.35 21.71 19.61
N PRO A 330 5.55 22.54 20.66
CA PRO A 330 6.34 23.75 20.56
C PRO A 330 7.83 23.51 20.26
N PHE A 331 8.38 22.35 20.63
CA PHE A 331 9.82 22.06 20.45
C PHE A 331 10.14 21.48 19.09
N GLU A 332 9.25 20.68 18.53
CA GLU A 332 9.49 19.98 17.29
C GLU A 332 8.95 20.74 16.07
N TYR A 333 7.86 21.50 16.25
CA TYR A 333 7.26 22.31 15.18
C TYR A 333 7.32 23.80 15.50
N LYS A 334 8.49 24.27 15.95
CA LYS A 334 8.76 25.65 16.40
C LYS A 334 8.19 26.72 15.47
N ARG A 335 8.38 26.57 14.15
CA ARG A 335 7.91 27.55 13.17
C ARG A 335 6.38 27.66 13.17
N ILE A 336 5.68 26.52 13.08
CA ILE A 336 4.21 26.48 13.16
C ILE A 336 3.76 27.09 14.48
N PHE A 337 4.38 26.65 15.58
CA PHE A 337 4.01 27.11 16.91
C PHE A 337 4.19 28.63 17.08
N SER A 338 5.26 29.19 16.52
CA SER A 338 5.56 30.62 16.59
C SER A 338 4.65 31.52 15.75
N VAL A 339 4.03 30.97 14.71
CA VAL A 339 3.17 31.71 13.76
C VAL A 339 1.69 31.59 14.13
N ALA A 340 1.29 30.45 14.68
CA ALA A 340 -0.09 30.21 15.08
C ALA A 340 -0.52 31.10 16.26
N LYS A 341 -1.81 31.43 16.29
CA LYS A 341 -2.49 32.16 17.37
C LYS A 341 -3.27 31.23 18.31
N THR A 342 -3.70 30.08 17.81
CA THR A 342 -4.33 29.02 18.60
C THR A 342 -3.74 27.67 18.21
N TYR A 343 -3.87 26.68 19.10
CA TYR A 343 -3.20 25.40 18.98
C TYR A 343 -4.18 24.26 19.22
N GLU A 344 -4.18 23.30 18.31
CA GLU A 344 -4.97 22.09 18.39
C GLU A 344 -4.05 20.86 18.28
N LEU A 345 -4.46 19.77 18.92
CA LEU A 345 -3.87 18.45 18.79
C LEU A 345 -4.99 17.46 18.50
N HIS A 346 -4.94 16.78 17.35
CA HIS A 346 -5.89 15.72 17.00
C HIS A 346 -5.23 14.36 17.14
N SER A 347 -5.93 13.42 17.79
CA SER A 347 -5.49 12.02 17.92
C SER A 347 -6.64 11.03 17.90
N GLY A 348 -6.34 9.74 17.79
CA GLY A 348 -7.30 8.63 17.79
C GLY A 348 -6.89 7.50 18.75
N HIS A 349 -6.73 6.28 18.22
CA HIS A 349 -6.24 5.04 18.83
C HIS A 349 -7.15 4.38 19.87
N TYR A 350 -7.74 5.16 20.78
CA TYR A 350 -8.52 4.61 21.90
C TYR A 350 -10.02 4.49 21.62
N HIS A 351 -10.45 4.83 20.40
CA HIS A 351 -11.85 4.73 19.94
C HIS A 351 -12.86 5.43 20.88
N SER A 352 -12.38 6.41 21.64
CA SER A 352 -13.13 7.12 22.67
C SER A 352 -12.77 8.60 22.67
N GLU A 353 -13.82 9.42 22.73
CA GLU A 353 -13.68 10.86 22.72
C GLU A 353 -13.14 11.38 24.05
N ARG A 354 -12.08 12.19 24.00
CA ARG A 354 -11.58 12.97 25.13
C ARG A 354 -11.08 14.32 24.66
N PHE A 355 -11.78 15.38 25.05
CA PHE A 355 -11.37 16.74 24.77
C PHE A 355 -10.82 17.38 26.05
N LYS A 356 -9.60 17.92 25.96
CA LYS A 356 -8.98 18.61 27.09
C LYS A 356 -8.17 19.82 26.61
N ASP A 357 -8.25 20.90 27.38
CA ASP A 357 -7.26 21.95 27.31
C ASP A 357 -6.03 21.50 28.11
N ASP A 358 -4.87 21.45 27.45
CA ASP A 358 -3.60 21.21 28.10
C ASP A 358 -2.65 22.38 27.80
N ARG A 359 -2.59 23.33 28.75
CA ARG A 359 -1.72 24.51 28.71
C ARG A 359 -1.96 25.37 27.46
N GLY A 360 -3.23 25.54 27.07
CA GLY A 360 -3.63 26.34 25.91
C GLY A 360 -3.54 25.62 24.57
N ILE A 361 -3.26 24.31 24.57
CA ILE A 361 -3.42 23.44 23.40
C ILE A 361 -4.70 22.63 23.60
N MET A 362 -5.66 22.79 22.69
CA MET A 362 -6.88 21.98 22.70
C MET A 362 -6.57 20.62 22.12
N TRP A 363 -6.52 19.59 22.97
CA TRP A 363 -6.34 18.21 22.53
C TRP A 363 -7.70 17.54 22.35
N ARG A 364 -8.00 17.17 21.10
CA ARG A 364 -9.13 16.34 20.70
C ARG A 364 -8.66 14.91 20.40
N GLN A 365 -8.79 14.01 21.38
CA GLN A 365 -8.79 12.58 21.10
C GLN A 365 -10.18 12.23 20.56
N LEU A 366 -10.24 11.79 19.31
CA LEU A 366 -11.47 11.45 18.61
C LEU A 366 -11.82 9.99 18.86
N GLY A 367 -13.11 9.68 18.72
CA GLY A 367 -13.59 8.32 18.59
C GLY A 367 -13.31 7.77 17.19
N THR A 368 -14.01 6.71 16.83
CA THR A 368 -14.02 6.13 15.48
C THR A 368 -15.47 5.90 15.06
N ALA A 369 -15.74 5.85 13.76
CA ALA A 369 -17.01 5.37 13.20
C ALA A 369 -17.08 3.85 13.06
N LYS A 370 -15.95 3.15 13.27
CA LYS A 370 -15.84 1.70 13.24
C LYS A 370 -16.83 1.04 14.20
N PRO A 371 -17.67 0.08 13.75
CA PRO A 371 -18.48 -0.74 14.63
C PRO A 371 -17.64 -1.61 15.58
N ASN A 372 -18.17 -1.94 16.75
CA ASN A 372 -17.46 -2.78 17.73
C ASN A 372 -17.04 -4.13 17.14
N ASP A 373 -15.77 -4.50 17.33
CA ASP A 373 -15.24 -5.83 16.98
C ASP A 373 -15.27 -6.80 18.18
N PRO A 374 -14.98 -8.11 17.98
CA PRO A 374 -14.98 -9.07 19.07
C PRO A 374 -13.97 -8.75 20.16
N TYR A 375 -12.83 -8.14 19.84
CA TYR A 375 -11.85 -7.69 20.80
C TYR A 375 -12.41 -6.56 21.68
N GLU A 376 -13.04 -5.56 21.09
CA GLU A 376 -13.68 -4.46 21.82
C GLU A 376 -14.83 -4.96 22.70
N ILE A 377 -15.68 -5.84 22.16
CA ILE A 377 -16.78 -6.47 22.91
C ILE A 377 -16.24 -7.26 24.09
N LYS A 378 -15.22 -8.09 23.87
CA LYS A 378 -14.61 -8.92 24.91
C LYS A 378 -14.00 -8.09 26.05
N ASN A 379 -13.40 -6.94 25.73
CA ASN A 379 -12.71 -6.09 26.69
C ASN A 379 -13.57 -4.93 27.23
N GLY A 380 -14.83 -4.80 26.77
CA GLY A 380 -15.74 -3.75 27.22
C GLY A 380 -15.44 -2.37 26.63
N PHE A 381 -14.76 -2.30 25.49
CA PHE A 381 -14.45 -1.06 24.77
C PHE A 381 -15.58 -0.64 23.82
N THR A 382 -16.84 -0.84 24.23
CA THR A 382 -18.01 -0.69 23.35
C THR A 382 -18.81 0.58 23.58
N THR A 383 -18.29 1.52 24.37
CA THR A 383 -19.04 2.71 24.83
C THR A 383 -18.75 3.97 24.00
N GLY A 384 -17.94 3.87 22.95
CA GLY A 384 -17.70 4.96 22.01
C GLY A 384 -18.95 5.32 21.21
N LYS A 385 -19.06 6.57 20.74
CA LYS A 385 -20.26 7.06 20.05
C LYS A 385 -20.39 6.65 18.57
N HIS A 386 -19.37 5.97 18.01
CA HIS A 386 -19.35 5.54 16.60
C HIS A 386 -19.62 6.67 15.59
N LEU A 387 -18.85 7.76 15.65
CA LEU A 387 -19.06 8.99 14.88
C LEU A 387 -17.86 9.36 14.00
N LEU A 388 -18.12 10.09 12.91
CA LEU A 388 -17.12 10.94 12.26
C LEU A 388 -17.32 12.41 12.65
N TYR A 389 -16.25 13.20 12.53
CA TYR A 389 -16.26 14.62 12.84
C TYR A 389 -15.91 15.46 11.62
N ALA A 390 -16.43 16.68 11.57
CA ALA A 390 -15.94 17.73 10.68
C ALA A 390 -15.81 19.05 11.45
N PHE A 391 -14.69 19.74 11.30
CA PHE A 391 -14.35 20.93 12.07
C PHE A 391 -14.20 22.15 11.16
N VAL A 392 -14.98 23.20 11.42
CA VAL A 392 -14.90 24.45 10.66
C VAL A 392 -14.15 25.51 11.45
N TYR A 393 -13.12 26.06 10.84
CA TYR A 393 -12.24 27.08 11.40
C TYR A 393 -12.41 28.41 10.63
N ASP A 394 -12.19 29.55 11.28
CA ASP A 394 -11.62 30.70 10.55
C ASP A 394 -10.09 30.62 10.52
N ASP A 395 -9.49 31.71 10.11
CA ASP A 395 -8.08 32.00 10.20
C ASP A 395 -7.49 31.82 11.60
N GLU A 396 -8.24 31.95 12.70
CA GLU A 396 -7.63 31.96 14.04
C GLU A 396 -8.13 30.89 15.00
N ARG A 397 -9.32 30.30 14.81
CA ARG A 397 -9.87 29.29 15.73
C ARG A 397 -11.04 28.49 15.17
N LEU A 398 -11.35 27.39 15.84
CA LEU A 398 -12.55 26.58 15.61
C LEU A 398 -13.83 27.40 15.84
N ARG A 399 -14.83 27.21 14.98
CA ARG A 399 -16.16 27.82 15.08
C ARG A 399 -17.31 26.85 15.07
N CYS A 400 -17.19 25.74 14.35
CA CYS A 400 -18.24 24.75 14.26
C CYS A 400 -17.65 23.35 14.36
N THR A 401 -18.39 22.46 15.00
CA THR A 401 -18.13 21.03 15.03
C THR A 401 -19.38 20.33 14.55
N TYR A 402 -19.22 19.50 13.52
CA TYR A 402 -20.24 18.57 13.08
C TYR A 402 -19.93 17.20 13.66
N GLU A 403 -20.94 16.59 14.27
CA GLU A 403 -20.98 15.16 14.60
C GLU A 403 -21.78 14.46 13.49
N LEU A 404 -21.15 13.51 12.81
CA LEU A 404 -21.72 12.76 11.69
C LEU A 404 -22.04 11.35 12.19
N ASN A 405 -23.29 10.92 12.07
CA ASN A 405 -23.77 9.61 12.53
C ASN A 405 -24.46 8.79 11.45
#